data_AF-A0A841FS19-F1
#
_entry.id   AF-A0A841FS19-F1
#
_cell.length_a   1.000
_cell.length_b   1.000
_cell.length_c   1.000
_cell.angle_alpha   90.00
_cell.angle_beta   90.00
_cell.angle_gamma   90.00
#
_symmetry.space_group_name_H-M   'P 1'
#
loop_
_entity.id
_entity.type
_entity.pdbx_description
1 polymer ?
#
loop_
_entity_poly.entity_id
_entity_poly.type
_entity_poly.pdbx_seq_one_letter_code
_entity_poly.pdbx_strand_id
1 'polypeptide(L)'
;MWQMVALTFLAGVFAANATPHFVKGITKEHFPTVFGSGPLVNVVVGWTGYVIAGLLFSVSRAGTHPRLAFAAVSFGVLVMAVFHAWVGAFGKRTAVRS
;
A
#
# COMPACT_ATOMS: atom_id res chain seq x y z
N MET A 1 16.67 10.90 12.78
CA MET A 1 16.87 9.80 11.80
C MET A 1 15.77 8.74 11.91
N TRP A 2 15.44 8.24 13.12
CA TRP A 2 14.37 7.25 13.30
C TRP A 2 13.00 7.64 12.76
N GLN A 3 12.57 8.90 12.96
CA GLN A 3 11.33 9.42 12.39
C GLN A 3 11.30 9.32 10.86
N MET A 4 12.39 9.68 10.18
CA MET A 4 12.49 9.60 8.73
C MET A 4 12.40 8.15 8.25
N VAL A 5 13.13 7.24 8.89
CA VAL A 5 13.07 5.80 8.59
C VAL A 5 11.65 5.27 8.76
N ALA A 6 10.99 5.57 9.89
CA ALA A 6 9.63 5.12 10.15
C ALA A 6 8.62 5.67 9.12
N LEU A 7 8.67 6.97 8.83
CA LEU A 7 7.73 7.61 7.90
C LEU A 7 7.92 7.13 6.45
N THR A 8 9.17 6.99 5.98
CA THR A 8 9.46 6.48 4.64
C THR A 8 9.13 4.99 4.50
N PHE A 9 9.38 4.19 5.53
CA PHE A 9 8.93 2.79 5.60
C PHE A 9 7.40 2.70 5.50
N LEU A 10 6.68 3.47 6.32
CA LEU A 10 5.21 3.50 6.27
C LEU A 10 4.69 4.01 4.93
N ALA A 11 5.34 5.02 4.33
CA ALA A 11 4.99 5.47 2.98
C ALA A 11 5.06 4.32 1.96
N GLY A 12 6.09 3.48 2.05
CA GLY A 12 6.24 2.28 1.21
C GLY A 12 5.12 1.26 1.44
N VAL A 13 4.81 0.98 2.71
CA VAL A 13 3.71 0.08 3.09
C VAL A 13 2.37 0.57 2.54
N PHE A 14 2.04 1.86 2.73
CA PHE A 14 0.78 2.44 2.24
C PHE A 14 0.71 2.46 0.71
N ALA A 15 1.80 2.80 0.02
CA ALA A 15 1.82 2.80 -1.44
C ALA A 15 1.62 1.39 -2.03
N ALA A 16 2.29 0.39 -1.47
CA ALA A 16 2.11 -1.00 -1.87
C ALA A 16 0.71 -1.52 -1.53
N ASN A 17 0.14 -1.14 -0.37
CA ASN A 17 -1.23 -1.49 0.01
C ASN A 17 -2.28 -0.84 -0.91
N ALA A 18 -2.06 0.42 -1.29
CA ALA A 18 -2.94 1.16 -2.19
C ALA A 18 -3.07 0.53 -3.58
N THR A 19 -1.99 -0.10 -4.05
CA THR A 19 -1.86 -0.59 -5.42
C THR A 19 -2.94 -1.58 -5.85
N PRO A 20 -3.20 -2.70 -5.15
CA PRO A 20 -4.27 -3.62 -5.55
C PRO A 20 -5.66 -2.99 -5.50
N HIS A 21 -5.97 -2.14 -4.52
CA HIS A 21 -7.25 -1.42 -4.47
C HIS A 21 -7.40 -0.48 -5.67
N PHE A 22 -6.39 0.34 -5.94
CA PHE A 22 -6.45 1.29 -7.05
C PHE A 22 -6.57 0.58 -8.40
N VAL A 23 -5.71 -0.41 -8.66
CA VAL A 23 -5.70 -1.19 -9.91
C VAL A 23 -7.04 -1.89 -10.10
N LYS A 24 -7.55 -2.60 -9.10
CA LYS A 24 -8.84 -3.30 -9.20
C LYS A 24 -10.02 -2.33 -9.39
N GLY A 25 -9.94 -1.16 -8.76
CA GLY A 25 -10.92 -0.10 -8.96
C GLY A 25 -10.97 0.39 -10.42
N ILE A 26 -9.82 0.76 -10.99
CA ILE A 26 -9.76 1.29 -12.37
C ILE A 26 -10.01 0.22 -13.43
N THR A 27 -9.78 -1.07 -13.11
CA THR A 27 -10.10 -2.21 -14.00
C THR A 27 -11.54 -2.72 -13.85
N LYS A 28 -12.39 -2.04 -13.05
CA LYS A 28 -13.79 -2.42 -12.78
C LYS A 28 -13.94 -3.80 -12.14
N GLU A 29 -12.95 -4.24 -11.38
CA GLU A 29 -12.97 -5.50 -10.66
C GLU A 29 -13.37 -5.33 -9.20
N HIS A 30 -14.01 -6.36 -8.66
CA HIS A 30 -14.28 -6.42 -7.24
C HIS A 30 -13.03 -6.82 -6.47
N PHE A 31 -12.78 -6.11 -5.37
CA PHE A 31 -11.67 -6.38 -4.47
C PHE A 31 -12.12 -6.06 -3.05
N PRO A 32 -11.94 -6.99 -2.10
CA PRO A 32 -12.42 -6.78 -0.74
C PRO A 32 -11.81 -5.55 -0.05
N THR A 33 -12.66 -4.72 0.56
CA THR A 33 -12.26 -3.66 1.49
C THR A 33 -13.24 -3.62 2.67
N VAL A 34 -12.87 -2.94 3.75
CA VAL A 34 -13.74 -2.72 4.91
C VAL A 34 -15.00 -1.91 4.55
N PHE A 35 -14.93 -1.09 3.49
CA PHE A 35 -16.01 -0.21 3.05
C PHE A 35 -16.85 -0.81 1.91
N GLY A 36 -16.65 -2.08 1.58
CA GLY A 36 -17.30 -2.77 0.46
C GLY A 36 -16.31 -3.19 -0.64
N SER A 37 -16.78 -3.95 -1.62
CA SER A 37 -15.90 -4.56 -2.64
C SER A 37 -16.01 -3.95 -4.04
N GLY A 38 -16.86 -2.94 -4.21
CA GLY A 38 -17.18 -2.36 -5.52
C GLY A 38 -16.03 -1.55 -6.13
N PRO A 39 -15.97 -1.42 -7.48
CA PRO A 39 -14.89 -0.72 -8.16
C PRO A 39 -14.66 0.72 -7.71
N LEU A 40 -15.72 1.51 -7.50
CA LEU A 40 -15.57 2.90 -7.07
C LEU A 40 -14.98 2.99 -5.66
N VAL A 41 -15.42 2.13 -4.74
CA VAL A 41 -14.86 2.03 -3.38
C VAL A 41 -13.37 1.69 -3.46
N ASN A 42 -13.00 0.74 -4.32
CA ASN A 42 -11.60 0.35 -4.54
C ASN A 42 -10.74 1.50 -5.07
N VAL A 43 -11.22 2.29 -6.04
CA VAL A 43 -10.51 3.48 -6.52
C VAL A 43 -10.30 4.47 -5.38
N VAL A 44 -11.34 4.80 -4.61
CA VAL A 44 -11.26 5.78 -3.52
C VAL A 44 -10.30 5.32 -2.42
N VAL A 45 -10.37 4.04 -2.02
CA VAL A 45 -9.48 3.46 -1.01
C VAL A 45 -8.03 3.45 -1.50
N GLY A 46 -7.78 2.99 -2.73
CA GLY A 46 -6.44 2.99 -3.32
C GLY A 46 -5.86 4.40 -3.46
N TRP A 47 -6.65 5.34 -3.98
CA TRP A 47 -6.25 6.74 -4.08
C TRP A 47 -5.92 7.36 -2.72
N THR A 48 -6.77 7.13 -1.70
CA THR A 48 -6.53 7.62 -0.34
C THR A 48 -5.22 7.05 0.22
N GLY A 49 -4.94 5.77 -0.02
CA GLY A 49 -3.67 5.15 0.39
C GLY A 49 -2.45 5.80 -0.26
N TYR A 50 -2.52 6.17 -1.54
CA TYR A 50 -1.45 6.92 -2.20
C TYR A 50 -1.29 8.34 -1.65
N VAL A 51 -2.40 9.03 -1.33
CA VAL A 51 -2.35 10.35 -0.68
C VAL A 51 -1.64 10.25 0.67
N ILE A 52 -2.00 9.25 1.49
CA ILE A 52 -1.33 9.01 2.79
C ILE A 52 0.16 8.73 2.58
N ALA A 53 0.52 7.88 1.62
CA ALA A 53 1.93 7.59 1.31
C ALA A 53 2.70 8.86 0.92
N GLY A 54 2.12 9.70 0.05
CA GLY A 54 2.71 10.97 -0.36
C GLY A 54 2.89 11.95 0.81
N LEU A 55 1.88 12.06 1.69
CA LEU A 55 1.94 12.89 2.89
C LEU A 55 3.06 12.41 3.82
N LEU A 56 3.11 11.12 4.15
CA LEU A 56 4.15 10.51 4.99
C LEU A 56 5.55 10.78 4.43
N PHE A 57 5.73 10.62 3.11
CA PHE A 57 7.00 10.90 2.46
C PHE A 57 7.35 12.40 2.52
N SER A 58 6.39 13.30 2.29
CA SER A 58 6.62 14.75 2.29
C SER A 58 7.09 15.28 3.64
N VAL A 59 6.55 14.77 4.76
CA VAL A 59 6.94 15.19 6.11
C VAL A 59 8.14 14.42 6.67
N SER A 60 8.62 13.39 5.97
CA SER A 60 9.70 12.51 6.45
C SER A 60 11.09 13.16 6.52
N ARG A 61 11.31 14.27 5.80
CA ARG A 61 12.64 14.86 5.58
C ARG A 61 13.63 13.88 4.90
N ALA A 62 13.12 13.02 4.00
CA ALA A 62 13.91 12.03 3.25
C ALA A 62 15.18 12.59 2.59
N GLY A 63 15.15 13.86 2.14
CA GLY A 63 16.29 14.54 1.53
C GLY A 63 17.53 14.66 2.43
N THR A 64 17.39 14.52 3.75
CA THR A 64 18.54 14.55 4.69
C THR A 64 19.43 13.32 4.57
N HIS A 65 18.86 12.15 4.23
CA HIS A 65 19.59 10.88 4.10
C HIS A 65 18.94 10.03 2.98
N PRO A 66 19.09 10.43 1.71
CA PRO A 66 18.28 9.91 0.61
C PRO A 66 18.44 8.40 0.39
N ARG A 67 19.66 7.86 0.58
CA ARG A 67 19.92 6.41 0.44
C ARG A 67 19.20 5.58 1.52
N LEU A 68 19.20 6.06 2.76
CA LEU A 68 18.53 5.38 3.87
C LEU A 68 17.01 5.47 3.75
N ALA A 69 16.49 6.64 3.35
CA ALA A 69 15.09 6.83 3.01
C ALA A 69 14.64 5.87 1.90
N PHE A 70 15.45 5.75 0.84
CA PHE A 70 15.20 4.83 -0.27
C PHE A 70 15.18 3.36 0.18
N ALA A 71 16.15 2.95 1.02
CA ALA A 71 16.17 1.59 1.57
C ALA A 71 14.91 1.32 2.43
N ALA A 72 14.52 2.26 3.28
CA ALA A 72 13.37 2.12 4.16
C ALA A 72 12.03 2.05 3.39
N VAL A 73 11.81 2.93 2.40
CA VAL A 73 10.59 2.88 1.57
C VAL A 73 10.53 1.60 0.74
N SER A 74 11.67 1.17 0.15
CA SER A 74 11.75 -0.06 -0.63
C SER A 74 11.46 -1.29 0.24
N PHE A 75 11.96 -1.30 1.47
CA PHE A 75 11.68 -2.36 2.42
C PHE A 75 10.20 -2.39 2.83
N GLY A 76 9.58 -1.23 3.06
CA GLY A 76 8.13 -1.14 3.32
C GLY A 76 7.28 -1.68 2.17
N VAL A 77 7.65 -1.35 0.93
CA VAL A 77 7.02 -1.91 -0.27
C VAL A 77 7.16 -3.44 -0.30
N LEU A 78 8.37 -3.95 -0.07
CA LEU A 78 8.62 -5.40 -0.07
C LEU A 78 7.79 -6.13 0.99
N VAL A 79 7.75 -5.63 2.23
CA VAL A 79 6.96 -6.22 3.31
C VAL A 79 5.49 -6.33 2.92
N MET A 80 4.92 -5.26 2.36
CA MET A 80 3.51 -5.26 1.99
C MET A 80 3.21 -6.09 0.74
N ALA A 81 4.16 -6.16 -0.20
CA ALA A 81 4.05 -7.04 -1.37
C ALA A 81 4.08 -8.52 -0.96
N VAL A 82 4.99 -8.90 -0.06
CA VAL A 82 5.06 -10.25 0.52
C VAL A 82 3.79 -10.57 1.28
N PHE A 83 3.27 -9.63 2.07
CA PHE A 83 1.98 -9.79 2.76
C PHE A 83 0.84 -10.12 1.77
N HIS A 84 0.72 -9.37 0.68
CA HIS A 84 -0.27 -9.66 -0.36
C HIS A 84 -0.04 -10.98 -1.08
N ALA A 85 1.21 -11.37 -1.30
CA ALA A 85 1.57 -12.63 -1.93
C ALA A 85 1.25 -13.85 -1.04
N TRP A 86 1.41 -13.72 0.28
CA TRP A 86 1.25 -14.84 1.21
C TRP A 86 -0.17 -14.94 1.80
N VAL A 87 -0.75 -13.83 2.26
CA VAL A 87 -2.07 -13.80 2.91
C VAL A 87 -3.20 -13.61 1.89
N GLY A 88 -2.88 -13.05 0.71
CA GLY A 88 -3.89 -12.60 -0.23
C GLY A 88 -4.60 -11.33 0.25
N ALA A 89 -5.67 -10.94 -0.44
CA ALA A 89 -6.51 -9.84 -0.02
C ALA A 89 -7.45 -10.28 1.11
N PHE A 90 -7.50 -9.54 2.22
CA PHE A 90 -8.46 -9.79 3.31
C PHE A 90 -9.89 -9.88 2.76
N GLY A 91 -10.49 -11.07 2.74
CA GLY A 91 -11.85 -11.30 2.24
C GLY A 91 -11.95 -11.95 0.86
N LYS A 92 -10.84 -12.29 0.21
CA LYS A 92 -10.90 -13.26 -0.90
C LYS A 92 -11.19 -14.63 -0.29
N ARG A 93 -12.39 -15.18 -0.54
CA ARG A 93 -12.64 -16.61 -0.33
C ARG A 93 -11.60 -17.36 -1.16
N THR A 94 -10.70 -18.05 -0.49
CA THR A 94 -9.84 -19.05 -1.12
C THR A 94 -10.77 -20.06 -1.78
N ALA A 95 -10.85 -20.01 -3.12
CA ALA A 95 -11.35 -21.16 -3.85
C ALA A 95 -10.43 -22.32 -3.46
N VAL A 96 -10.97 -23.26 -2.69
CA VAL A 96 -10.33 -24.55 -2.44
C VAL A 96 -9.96 -25.10 -3.82
N ARG A 97 -8.66 -25.24 -4.08
CA ARG A 97 -8.21 -25.97 -5.27
C ARG A 97 -8.67 -27.40 -5.09
N SER A 98 -9.67 -27.80 -5.87
CA SER A 98 -10.07 -29.20 -6.11
C SER A 98 -8.96 -29.95 -6.83
#